data_AF-A0A8T7GM47-F1
#
_entry.id   AF-A0A8T7GM47-F1
#
_cell.length_a   1.000
_cell.length_b   1.000
_cell.length_c   1.000
_cell.angle_alpha   90.00
_cell.angle_beta   90.00
_cell.angle_gamma   90.00
#
_symmetry.space_group_name_H-M   'P 1'
#
loop_
_entity.id
_entity.type
_entity.pdbx_description
1 polymer ?
#
loop_
_entity_poly.entity_id
_entity_poly.type
_entity_poly.pdbx_seq_one_letter_code
_entity_poly.pdbx_strand_id
1 'polypeptide(L)' 'MVEKAFEQALSLLLERSSEWNSVLEAYWLLRRNEDRVGFPFTYNMVEQLVEEAKRLMAARRGAVAAAEA' A
#
# COMPACT_ATOMS: atom_id res chain seq x y z
N MET A 1 -8.12 8.97 -13.55
CA MET A 1 -7.36 9.79 -12.57
C MET A 1 -7.25 9.09 -11.23
N VAL A 2 -8.37 8.69 -10.61
CA VAL A 2 -8.38 8.00 -9.31
C VAL A 2 -7.68 6.63 -9.36
N GLU A 3 -7.88 5.86 -10.42
CA GLU A 3 -7.25 4.54 -10.60
C GLU A 3 -5.71 4.62 -10.63
N LYS A 4 -5.15 5.56 -11.39
CA LYS A 4 -3.69 5.83 -11.41
C LYS A 4 -3.16 6.25 -10.03
N ALA A 5 -3.90 7.08 -9.30
CA ALA A 5 -3.49 7.48 -7.95
C ALA A 5 -3.55 6.29 -6.97
N PHE A 6 -4.53 5.40 -7.14
CA PHE A 6 -4.65 4.17 -6.36
C PHE A 6 -3.46 3.25 -6.61
N GLU A 7 -3.08 3.02 -7.87
CA GLU A 7 -1.89 2.25 -8.23
C GLU A 7 -0.60 2.85 -7.64
N GLN A 8 -0.45 4.17 -7.72
CA GLN A 8 0.71 4.86 -7.15
C GLN A 8 0.76 4.76 -5.62
N ALA A 9 -0.38 4.93 -4.94
CA ALA A 9 -0.49 4.76 -3.50
C ALA A 9 -0.15 3.33 -3.09
N LEU A 10 -0.68 2.33 -3.80
CA LEU A 10 -0.42 0.92 -3.56
C LEU A 10 1.06 0.57 -3.77
N SER A 11 1.68 1.04 -4.86
CA SER A 11 3.12 0.89 -5.11
C SER A 11 3.94 1.48 -3.98
N LEU A 12 3.60 2.70 -3.52
CA LEU A 12 4.30 3.36 -2.42
C LEU A 12 4.18 2.56 -1.11
N LEU A 13 3.00 2.03 -0.79
CA LEU A 13 2.81 1.20 0.41
C LEU A 13 3.64 -0.10 0.35
N LEU A 14 3.74 -0.73 -0.83
CA LEU A 14 4.55 -1.93 -1.01
C LEU A 14 6.05 -1.64 -0.94
N GLU A 15 6.51 -0.57 -1.61
CA GLU A 15 7.90 -0.08 -1.58
C GLU A 15 8.36 0.23 -0.15
N ARG A 16 7.46 0.80 0.65
CA ARG A 16 7.73 1.29 2.01
C ARG A 16 7.08 0.41 3.08
N SER A 17 6.93 -0.89 2.82
CA SER A 17 6.20 -1.83 3.70
C SER A 17 6.76 -1.95 5.13
N SER A 18 8.01 -1.52 5.36
CA SER A 18 8.60 -1.45 6.70
C SER A 18 8.26 -0.18 7.49
N GLU A 19 7.71 0.85 6.83
CA GLU A 19 7.39 2.15 7.44
C GLU A 19 5.96 2.23 7.98
N TRP A 20 5.16 1.17 7.82
CA TRP A 20 3.80 1.11 8.32
C TRP A 20 3.43 -0.31 8.76
N ASN A 21 2.73 -0.42 9.88
CA ASN A 21 2.13 -1.64 10.41
C ASN A 21 0.59 -1.53 10.56
N SER A 22 0.06 -0.31 10.48
CA SER A 22 -1.34 0.02 10.72
C SER A 22 -1.89 0.92 9.62
N VAL A 23 -3.23 1.00 9.55
CA VAL A 23 -3.92 1.89 8.61
C VAL A 23 -3.56 3.36 8.89
N LEU A 24 -3.43 3.74 10.17
CA LEU A 24 -3.09 5.10 10.56
C LEU A 24 -1.67 5.48 10.10
N GLU A 25 -0.69 4.60 10.26
CA GLU A 25 0.67 4.82 9.76
C GLU A 25 0.70 4.88 8.23
N ALA A 26 -0.02 3.99 7.55
CA ALA A 26 -0.17 4.03 6.09
C ALA A 26 -0.84 5.34 5.63
N TYR A 27 -1.83 5.85 6.37
CA TYR A 27 -2.49 7.12 6.08
C TYR A 27 -1.50 8.28 6.18
N TRP A 28 -0.69 8.34 7.23
CA TRP A 28 0.33 9.37 7.37
C TRP A 28 1.45 9.23 6.33
N LEU A 29 1.82 8.01 5.94
CA LEU A 29 2.76 7.75 4.87
C LEU A 29 2.24 8.25 3.51
N LEU A 30 0.97 8.04 3.20
CA LEU A 30 0.37 8.57 1.97
C LEU A 30 0.25 10.09 2.02
N ARG A 31 -0.17 10.65 3.17
CA ARG A 31 -0.31 12.09 3.37
C ARG A 31 1.01 12.84 3.20
N ARG A 32 2.12 12.32 3.73
CA ARG A 32 3.45 12.93 3.57
C ARG A 32 4.03 12.79 2.17
N ASN A 33 3.45 11.94 1.33
CA ASN A 33 3.84 11.73 -0.07
C ASN A 33 2.71 12.13 -1.03
N GLU A 34 1.76 12.98 -0.61
CA GLU A 34 0.59 13.37 -1.39
C GLU A 34 0.98 13.99 -2.74
N ASP A 35 2.09 14.75 -2.79
CA ASP A 35 2.64 15.32 -4.03
C ASP A 35 3.07 14.26 -5.05
N ARG A 36 3.58 13.10 -4.57
CA ARG A 36 4.01 12.00 -5.43
C ARG A 36 2.82 11.18 -5.96
N VAL A 37 1.79 11.06 -5.14
CA VAL A 37 0.58 10.27 -5.43
C VAL A 37 -0.45 11.10 -6.21
N GLY A 38 -0.43 12.42 -6.06
CA GLY A 38 -1.31 13.37 -6.74
C GLY A 38 -2.77 13.28 -6.34
N PHE A 39 -3.08 12.70 -5.17
CA PHE A 39 -4.46 12.52 -4.70
C PHE A 39 -4.56 12.51 -3.16
N PRO A 40 -5.48 13.29 -2.57
CA PRO A 40 -5.71 13.29 -1.13
C PRO A 40 -6.58 12.10 -0.72
N PHE A 41 -5.95 11.03 -0.24
CA PHE A 41 -6.67 9.84 0.23
C PHE A 41 -7.37 10.09 1.57
N THR A 42 -8.64 9.68 1.67
CA THR A 42 -9.35 9.62 2.96
C THR A 42 -8.99 8.35 3.70
N TYR A 43 -9.22 8.32 5.01
CA TYR A 43 -8.89 7.16 5.85
C TYR A 43 -9.51 5.85 5.32
N ASN A 44 -10.81 5.86 4.97
CA ASN A 44 -11.50 4.68 4.44
C ASN A 44 -10.92 4.18 3.11
N MET A 45 -10.38 5.07 2.28
CA MET A 45 -9.68 4.65 1.05
C MET A 45 -8.33 4.02 1.36
N VAL A 46 -7.65 4.49 2.42
CA VAL A 46 -6.40 3.89 2.90
C VAL A 46 -6.64 2.50 3.49
N GLU A 47 -7.77 2.26 4.15
CA GLU A 47 -8.14 0.91 4.61
C GLU A 47 -8.15 -0.09 3.43
N GLN A 48 -8.82 0.26 2.34
CA GLN A 48 -8.88 -0.58 1.13
C GLN A 48 -7.48 -0.81 0.52
N LEU A 49 -6.66 0.24 0.46
CA LEU A 49 -5.28 0.15 -0.04
C LEU A 49 -4.42 -0.77 0.84
N VAL A 50 -4.58 -0.69 2.17
CA VAL A 50 -3.83 -1.52 3.12
C VAL A 50 -4.25 -2.99 3.04
N GLU A 51 -5.54 -3.27 2.89
CA GLU A 51 -6.04 -4.63 2.66
C GLU A 51 -5.43 -5.23 1.39
N GLU A 52 -5.45 -4.47 0.29
CA GLU A 52 -4.89 -4.93 -0.98
C GLU A 52 -3.36 -5.11 -0.89
N ALA A 53 -2.64 -4.16 -0.26
CA ALA A 53 -1.21 -4.29 -0.04
C ALA A 53 -0.85 -5.55 0.76
N LYS A 54 -1.61 -5.84 1.84
CA LYS A 54 -1.43 -7.05 2.64
C LYS A 54 -1.70 -8.33 1.84
N ARG A 55 -2.75 -8.33 1.00
CA ARG A 55 -3.07 -9.44 0.11
C ARG A 55 -1.91 -9.74 -0.85
N LEU A 56 -1.37 -8.71 -1.50
CA LEU A 56 -0.25 -8.83 -2.42
C LEU A 56 1.05 -9.31 -1.72
N MET A 57 1.34 -8.77 -0.54
CA MET A 57 2.50 -9.23 0.25
C MET A 57 2.37 -10.69 0.71
N ALA A 58 1.17 -11.12 1.08
CA ALA A 58 0.90 -12.52 1.43
C ALA A 58 1.07 -13.45 0.21
N ALA A 59 0.51 -13.07 -0.94
CA ALA A 59 0.67 -13.83 -2.19
C ALA A 59 2.14 -13.97 -2.60
N ARG A 60 2.93 -12.89 -2.48
CA ARG A 60 4.37 -12.92 -2.75
C ARG A 60 5.12 -13.85 -1.80
N ARG A 61 4.80 -13.82 -0.50
CA ARG A 61 5.42 -14.73 0.48
C ARG A 61 5.07 -16.19 0.22
N GLY A 62 3.82 -16.48 -0.12
CA GLY A 62 3.39 -17.85 -0.49
C GLY A 62 4.11 -18.37 -1.74
N ALA A 63 4.28 -17.52 -2.76
CA ALA A 63 5.02 -17.89 -3.97
C ALA A 63 6.50 -18.17 -3.72
N VAL A 64 7.16 -17.38 -2.86
CA VAL A 64 8.57 -17.62 -2.49
C VAL A 64 8.72 -18.93 -1.71
N ALA A 65 7.87 -19.15 -0.70
CA ALA A 65 7.91 -20.40 0.08
C ALA A 65 7.66 -21.65 -0.77
N ALA A 66 6.79 -21.55 -1.80
CA ALA A 66 6.54 -22.65 -2.73
C ALA A 66 7.69 -22.89 -3.73
N ALA A 67 8.52 -21.88 -4.00
CA ALA A 67 9.68 -22.01 -4.89
C ALA A 67 10.93 -22.54 -4.17
N GLU A 68 10.99 -22.44 -2.84
CA GLU A 68 12.09 -22.90 -1.99
C GLU A 68 11.91 -24.33 -1.45
N ALA A 69 10.74 -24.97 -1.67
CA ALA A 69 10.38 -26.33 -1.24
C ALA A 69 10.56 -27.36 -2.35
#